data_AF-A0A838H8A3-F1
#
_entry.id   AF-A0A838H8A3-F1
#
_cell.length_a   1.000
_cell.length_b   1.000
_cell.length_c   1.000
_cell.angle_alpha   90.00
_cell.angle_beta   90.00
_cell.angle_gamma   90.00
#
_symmetry.space_group_name_H-M   'P 1'
#
loop_
_entity.id
_entity.type
_entity.pdbx_description
1 polymer ?
#
loop_
_entity_poly.entity_id
_entity_poly.type
_entity_poly.pdbx_seq_one_letter_code
_entity_poly.pdbx_strand_id
1 'polypeptide(L)'
;MADVIRFLGVSDGPLDIAQLYASVQDPRAGGVAVFVGAVRDHDQGKSVTQLDYTAHPSVHATMRSVADDVVARYDVIALAAVHRI
;
A
#
# COMPACT_ATOMS: atom_id res chain seq x y z
N MET A 1 -11.39 20.16 -1.32
CA MET A 1 -10.24 19.55 -0.62
C MET A 1 -9.56 18.63 -1.60
N ALA A 2 -8.24 18.67 -1.71
CA ALA A 2 -7.53 17.73 -2.60
C ALA A 2 -7.77 16.30 -2.09
N ASP A 3 -7.99 15.35 -3.00
CA ASP A 3 -8.17 13.94 -2.63
C ASP A 3 -6.91 13.42 -1.96
N VAL A 4 -6.96 13.16 -0.65
CA VAL A 4 -5.81 12.69 0.14
C VAL A 4 -5.40 11.29 -0.31
N ILE A 5 -6.35 10.45 -0.73
CA ILE A 5 -6.10 9.08 -1.16
C ILE A 5 -5.78 9.11 -2.66
N ARG A 6 -4.49 9.07 -2.99
CA ARG A 6 -3.98 9.23 -4.36
C ARG A 6 -4.06 7.95 -5.19
N PHE A 7 -3.91 6.80 -4.53
CA PHE A 7 -3.95 5.51 -5.20
C PHE A 7 -4.29 4.38 -4.22
N LEU A 8 -5.18 3.47 -4.61
CA LEU A 8 -5.41 2.19 -3.96
C LEU A 8 -5.50 1.12 -5.04
N GLY A 9 -4.71 0.05 -4.93
CA GLY A 9 -4.67 -0.95 -5.98
C GLY A 9 -4.26 -2.34 -5.53
N VAL A 10 -4.59 -3.29 -6.39
CA VAL A 10 -4.08 -4.65 -6.36
C VAL A 10 -3.43 -4.92 -7.72
N SER A 11 -2.32 -5.64 -7.74
CA SER A 11 -1.59 -5.97 -8.98
C SER A 11 -1.20 -7.44 -9.00
N ASP A 12 -1.34 -8.09 -10.14
CA ASP A 12 -0.81 -9.43 -10.44
C ASP A 12 0.67 -9.41 -10.87
N GLY A 13 1.24 -8.22 -11.04
CA GLY A 13 2.61 -7.98 -11.47
C GLY A 13 3.52 -7.45 -10.36
N PRO A 14 4.82 -7.27 -10.66
CA PRO A 14 5.73 -6.55 -9.77
C PRO A 14 5.23 -5.14 -9.46
N LEU A 15 5.44 -4.70 -8.21
CA LEU A 15 5.05 -3.36 -7.75
C LEU A 15 6.15 -2.34 -8.08
N ASP A 16 5.77 -1.21 -8.70
CA ASP A 16 6.67 -0.06 -8.87
C ASP A 16 6.57 0.87 -7.65
N ILE A 17 7.53 0.72 -6.74
CA ILE A 17 7.62 1.51 -5.51
C ILE A 17 7.91 2.99 -5.83
N ALA A 18 8.70 3.27 -6.85
CA ALA A 18 9.08 4.65 -7.20
C ALA A 18 7.87 5.42 -7.74
N GLN A 19 7.05 4.77 -8.58
CA GLN A 19 5.80 5.34 -9.06
C GLN A 19 4.82 5.59 -7.91
N LEU A 20 4.68 4.65 -6.97
CA LEU A 20 3.79 4.83 -5.83
C LEU A 20 4.26 5.96 -4.90
N TYR A 21 5.57 6.02 -4.63
CA TYR A 21 6.18 7.10 -3.85
C TYR A 21 5.99 8.47 -4.50
N ALA A 22 6.13 8.57 -5.83
CA ALA A 22 5.91 9.80 -6.58
C ALA A 22 4.45 10.29 -6.45
N SER A 23 3.48 9.36 -6.38
CA SER A 23 2.05 9.71 -6.28
C SER A 23 1.68 10.44 -4.97
N VAL A 24 2.49 10.30 -3.92
CA VAL A 24 2.25 10.92 -2.60
C VAL A 24 3.16 12.12 -2.32
N GLN A 25 4.02 12.49 -3.26
CA GLN A 25 4.82 13.72 -3.13
C GLN A 25 3.91 14.94 -3.09
N ASP A 26 4.11 15.82 -2.11
CA ASP A 26 3.37 17.08 -1.99
C ASP A 26 4.30 18.13 -1.36
N PRO A 27 4.43 19.35 -1.93
CA PRO A 27 5.28 20.40 -1.38
C PRO A 27 4.97 20.80 0.07
N ARG A 28 3.77 20.49 0.56
CA ARG A 28 3.37 20.75 1.96
C ARG A 28 3.90 19.70 2.93
N ALA A 29 4.33 18.54 2.45
CA ALA A 29 4.80 17.44 3.27
C ALA A 29 6.28 17.62 3.65
N GLY A 30 6.57 17.64 4.96
CA GLY A 30 7.94 17.66 5.48
C GLY A 30 8.66 16.29 5.41
N GLY A 31 7.94 15.23 5.06
CA GLY A 31 8.48 13.89 4.92
C GLY A 31 7.43 12.88 4.47
N VAL A 32 7.87 11.71 4.01
CA VAL A 32 7.03 10.59 3.58
C VAL A 32 7.50 9.33 4.29
N ALA A 33 6.58 8.65 4.97
CA ALA A 33 6.83 7.33 5.54
C ALA A 33 6.45 6.25 4.52
N VAL A 34 7.36 5.30 4.27
CA VAL A 34 7.15 4.20 3.32
C VAL A 34 7.26 2.87 4.05
N PHE A 35 6.31 1.97 3.79
CA PHE A 35 6.36 0.58 4.22
C PHE A 35 6.38 -0.33 3.00
N VAL A 36 7.31 -1.29 2.97
CA VAL A 36 7.43 -2.31 1.92
C VAL A 36 7.42 -3.69 2.58
N GLY A 37 6.38 -4.46 2.33
CA GLY A 37 6.32 -5.86 2.73
C GLY A 37 7.06 -6.72 1.71
N ALA A 38 8.21 -7.28 2.09
CA ALA A 38 8.98 -8.21 1.27
C ALA A 38 8.84 -9.65 1.79
N VAL A 39 8.76 -10.61 0.87
CA VAL A 39 8.75 -12.04 1.21
C VAL A 39 10.13 -12.44 1.73
N ARG A 40 10.17 -13.02 2.93
CA ARG A 40 11.38 -13.61 3.51
C ARG A 40 11.61 -15.01 2.93
N ASP A 41 12.87 -15.44 2.89
CA ASP A 41 13.27 -16.79 2.49
C ASP A 41 13.07 -17.85 3.58
N HIS A 42 12.49 -17.48 4.72
CA HIS A 42 12.20 -18.36 5.84
C HIS A 42 10.95 -17.93 6.63
N ASP A 43 10.25 -18.91 7.20
CA ASP A 43 9.17 -18.69 8.14
C ASP A 43 9.04 -19.86 9.14
N GLN A 44 8.92 -19.54 10.44
CA GLN A 44 8.80 -20.53 11.52
C GLN A 44 9.83 -21.69 11.46
N GLY A 45 11.09 -21.36 11.17
CA GLY A 45 12.19 -22.31 11.08
C GLY A 45 12.23 -23.16 9.80
N LYS A 46 11.38 -22.88 8.81
CA LYS A 46 11.35 -23.54 7.50
C LYS A 46 11.77 -22.58 6.41
N SER A 47 12.46 -23.08 5.38
CA SER A 47 12.77 -22.31 4.18
C SER A 47 11.52 -22.08 3.34
N VAL A 48 11.40 -20.89 2.76
CA VAL A 48 10.30 -20.45 1.89
C VAL A 48 10.88 -20.11 0.53
N THR A 49 10.34 -20.72 -0.52
CA THR A 49 10.76 -20.49 -1.92
C THR A 49 9.81 -19.56 -2.67
N GLN A 50 8.52 -19.59 -2.33
CA GLN A 50 7.48 -18.77 -2.94
C GLN A 50 6.30 -18.60 -1.99
N LEU A 51 5.55 -17.50 -2.19
CA LEU A 51 4.22 -17.29 -1.65
C LEU A 51 3.28 -16.94 -2.80
N ASP A 52 2.09 -17.53 -2.78
CA ASP A 52 0.98 -17.15 -3.64
C ASP A 52 -0.01 -16.34 -2.83
N TYR A 53 -0.48 -15.24 -3.40
CA TYR A 53 -1.47 -14.37 -2.79
C TYR A 53 -2.79 -14.53 -3.53
N THR A 54 -3.89 -14.34 -2.81
CA THR A 54 -5.23 -14.28 -3.40
C THR A 54 -5.95 -13.10 -2.78
N ALA A 55 -6.83 -12.47 -3.56
CA ALA A 55 -7.69 -11.41 -3.07
C ALA A 55 -9.16 -11.81 -3.20
N HIS A 56 -9.91 -11.53 -2.15
CA HIS A 56 -11.37 -11.61 -2.19
C HIS A 56 -11.93 -10.50 -3.11
N PRO A 57 -13.08 -10.70 -3.78
CA PRO A 57 -13.70 -9.65 -4.61
C PRO A 57 -13.96 -8.32 -3.89
N SER A 58 -14.04 -8.34 -2.55
CA SER A 58 -14.20 -7.13 -1.72
C SER A 58 -12.89 -6.39 -1.39
N VAL A 59 -11.74 -6.81 -1.93
CA VAL A 59 -10.43 -6.26 -1.56
C VAL A 59 -10.38 -4.73 -1.72
N HIS A 60 -10.88 -4.19 -2.83
CA HIS A 60 -10.88 -2.75 -3.07
C HIS A 60 -11.75 -1.99 -2.07
N ALA A 61 -12.93 -2.53 -1.72
CA ALA A 61 -13.80 -1.93 -0.72
C ALA A 61 -13.14 -1.95 0.68
N THR A 62 -12.45 -3.05 1.00
CA THR A 62 -11.73 -3.20 2.27
C THR A 62 -10.55 -2.24 2.35
N MET A 63 -9.74 -2.14 1.29
CA MET A 63 -8.65 -1.17 1.19
C MET A 63 -9.15 0.27 1.33
N ARG A 64 -10.28 0.59 0.67
CA ARG A 64 -10.89 1.92 0.78
C ARG A 64 -11.32 2.23 2.21
N SER A 65 -12.02 1.31 2.87
CA SER A 65 -12.44 1.49 4.26
C SER A 65 -11.27 1.74 5.20
N VAL A 66 -10.16 0.99 5.06
CA VAL A 66 -8.95 1.19 5.87
C VAL A 66 -8.30 2.55 5.58
N ALA A 67 -8.20 2.95 4.31
CA ALA A 67 -7.64 4.24 3.93
C ALA A 67 -8.47 5.42 4.46
N ASP A 68 -9.80 5.33 4.35
CA ASP A 68 -10.72 6.33 4.89
C ASP A 68 -10.57 6.46 6.42
N ASP A 69 -10.47 5.33 7.12
CA ASP A 69 -10.23 5.31 8.57
C ASP A 69 -8.92 5.98 8.95
N VAL A 70 -7.84 5.77 8.18
CA VAL A 70 -6.53 6.40 8.41
C VAL A 70 -6.62 7.91 8.19
N VAL A 71 -7.21 8.34 7.07
CA VAL A 71 -7.36 9.77 6.74
C VAL A 71 -8.28 10.50 7.72
N ALA A 72 -9.29 9.81 8.28
CA ALA A 72 -10.15 10.39 9.30
C ALA A 72 -9.46 10.55 10.66
N ARG A 73 -8.51 9.68 10.99
CA ARG A 73 -7.81 9.67 12.30
C ARG A 73 -6.55 10.54 12.32
N TYR A 74 -5.91 10.73 11.18
CA TYR A 74 -4.61 11.40 11.09
C TYR A 74 -4.63 12.49 10.01
N ASP A 75 -4.00 13.62 10.31
CA ASP A 75 -3.86 14.74 9.36
C ASP A 75 -2.75 14.46 8.33
N VAL A 76 -2.97 13.44 7.50
CA VAL A 76 -2.06 13.06 6.41
C VAL A 76 -2.35 13.89 5.14
N ILE A 77 -1.29 14.30 4.45
CA ILE A 77 -1.39 15.15 3.26
C ILE A 77 -1.68 14.34 1.99
N ALA A 78 -1.16 13.11 1.94
CA ALA A 78 -1.36 12.16 0.86
C ALA A 78 -1.19 10.72 1.37
N LEU A 79 -1.93 9.79 0.77
CA LEU A 79 -1.87 8.36 1.04
C LEU A 79 -1.96 7.58 -0.27
N ALA A 80 -1.14 6.54 -0.40
CA ALA A 80 -1.24 5.56 -1.48
C ALA A 80 -0.90 4.17 -0.96
N ALA A 81 -1.57 3.15 -1.48
CA ALA A 81 -1.29 1.76 -1.12
C ALA A 81 -1.52 0.82 -2.32
N VAL A 82 -0.66 -0.19 -2.45
CA VAL A 82 -0.81 -1.25 -3.44
C VAL A 82 -0.40 -2.58 -2.83
N HIS A 83 -1.15 -3.64 -3.14
CA HIS A 83 -0.82 -5.00 -2.73
C HIS A 83 -0.63 -5.89 -3.96
N ARG A 84 0.39 -6.74 -3.96
CA ARG A 84 0.57 -7.75 -5.01
C ARG A 84 -0.28 -8.98 -4.70
N ILE A 85 -0.92 -9.56 -5.71
CA ILE A 85 -1.55 -10.88 -5.65
C ILE A 85 -0.83 -11.88 -6.56
#